data_AF-A0A3N6M4S8-F1
#
_entry.id   AF-A0A3N6M4S8-F1
#
_cell.length_a   1.000
_cell.length_b   1.000
_cell.length_c   1.000
_cell.angle_alpha   90.00
_cell.angle_beta   90.00
_cell.angle_gamma   90.00
#
_symmetry.space_group_name_H-M   'P 1'
#
loop_
_entity.id
_entity.type
_entity.pdbx_description
1 polymer ?
#
loop_
_entity_poly.entity_id
_entity_poly.type
_entity_poly.pdbx_seq_one_letter_code
_entity_poly.pdbx_strand_id
1 'polypeptide(L)'
;MEVLGLSLTLLVLFVSFGFMVGVLFGFFGMGGSFLITPTLLLLDYPASVAIGSGLAFYFGTSVIAVLKHYDIGQVDYKLGAIMFVVLSIGIELGSRLVFGLEALGIANFVTGVAYVVLLAGIGALFLRRASNLEDDEDDAGDVSDDEIPPVGQKIQSYSVPPMISLTAGGRASLWTISGAGGSVGLVSGLIGVGGGFIRMPAIYYLIGTPLSAAVGTSLFAGLFSGAFGAFTYGMSGSVDLTVVSLLLVGSALGARIGSAATATVDEDDVIVYFGIMMVLASAGIALSELANWLGTGALDLVSVLLLVGSSFAVASMILYQVVRSGGTDEPDTQPAPDRGD
;
A
#
# COMPACT_ATOMS: atom_id res chain seq x y z
N MET A 1 23.39 -7.53 -25.25
CA MET A 1 23.07 -8.92 -24.86
C MET A 1 21.60 -8.94 -24.48
N GLU A 2 20.81 -9.71 -25.21
CA GLU A 2 19.40 -9.95 -24.88
C GLU A 2 19.32 -11.18 -23.98
N VAL A 3 18.62 -11.05 -22.86
CA VAL A 3 18.35 -12.15 -21.92
C VAL A 3 16.85 -12.18 -21.73
N LEU A 4 16.21 -13.32 -21.98
CA LEU A 4 14.74 -13.48 -21.96
C LEU A 4 13.98 -12.57 -22.95
N GLY A 5 14.61 -12.18 -24.07
CA GLY A 5 13.99 -11.27 -25.05
C GLY A 5 13.94 -9.80 -24.63
N LEU A 6 14.58 -9.45 -23.50
CA LEU A 6 14.73 -8.08 -23.02
C LEU A 6 16.20 -7.65 -23.09
N SER A 7 16.41 -6.35 -23.25
CA SER A 7 17.74 -5.76 -23.10
C SER A 7 18.20 -5.88 -21.63
N LEU A 8 19.51 -6.03 -21.42
CA LEU A 8 20.10 -6.05 -20.08
C LEU A 8 19.67 -4.82 -19.24
N THR A 9 19.51 -3.67 -19.89
CA THR A 9 19.04 -2.43 -19.27
C THR A 9 17.64 -2.59 -18.68
N LEU A 10 16.68 -3.16 -19.44
CA LEU A 10 15.31 -3.38 -18.95
C LEU A 10 15.27 -4.41 -17.82
N LEU A 11 16.11 -5.45 -17.90
CA LEU A 11 16.22 -6.44 -16.83
C LEU A 11 16.66 -5.77 -15.52
N VAL A 12 17.75 -4.99 -15.55
CA VAL A 12 18.26 -4.26 -14.38
C VAL A 12 17.23 -3.25 -13.89
N LEU A 13 16.54 -2.54 -14.79
CA LEU A 13 15.49 -1.59 -14.45
C LEU A 13 14.35 -2.26 -13.68
N PHE A 14 13.77 -3.34 -14.20
CA PHE A 14 12.64 -4.00 -13.53
C PHE A 14 13.04 -4.65 -12.21
N VAL A 15 14.22 -5.29 -12.12
CA VAL A 15 14.68 -5.88 -10.86
C VAL A 15 14.97 -4.80 -9.81
N SER A 16 15.64 -3.69 -10.18
CA SER A 16 15.94 -2.60 -9.25
C SER A 16 14.68 -1.84 -8.81
N PHE A 17 13.76 -1.57 -9.74
CA PHE A 17 12.47 -0.97 -9.42
C PHE A 17 11.62 -1.90 -8.55
N GLY A 18 11.59 -3.19 -8.88
CA GLY A 18 10.96 -4.21 -8.05
C GLY A 18 11.54 -4.27 -6.64
N PHE A 19 12.86 -4.16 -6.50
CA PHE A 19 13.52 -4.08 -5.19
C PHE A 19 13.09 -2.84 -4.41
N MET A 20 13.09 -1.66 -5.03
CA MET A 20 12.64 -0.41 -4.41
C MET A 20 11.18 -0.50 -3.93
N VAL A 21 10.28 -0.94 -4.81
CA VAL A 21 8.87 -1.16 -4.47
C VAL A 21 8.72 -2.22 -3.38
N GLY A 22 9.57 -3.24 -3.40
CA GLY A 22 9.66 -4.24 -2.35
C GLY A 22 10.04 -3.65 -1.00
N VAL A 23 11.04 -2.78 -0.93
CA VAL A 23 11.44 -2.10 0.32
C VAL A 23 10.24 -1.31 0.88
N LEU A 24 9.61 -0.49 0.05
CA LEU A 24 8.42 0.29 0.46
C LEU A 24 7.28 -0.61 0.92
N PHE A 25 7.00 -1.69 0.16
CA PHE A 25 5.94 -2.64 0.50
C PHE A 25 6.23 -3.39 1.80
N GLY A 26 7.47 -3.85 2.00
CA GLY A 26 7.89 -4.54 3.22
C GLY A 26 7.85 -3.62 4.43
N PHE A 27 8.20 -2.35 4.25
CA PHE A 27 8.21 -1.35 5.31
C PHE A 27 6.80 -0.89 5.70
N PHE A 28 5.98 -0.48 4.73
CA PHE A 28 4.64 0.05 5.00
C PHE A 28 3.55 -1.02 5.14
N GLY A 29 3.79 -2.25 4.69
CA GLY A 29 2.76 -3.32 4.66
C GLY A 29 1.59 -3.03 3.70
N MET A 30 1.64 -1.93 2.96
CA MET A 30 0.61 -1.45 2.07
C MET A 30 0.99 -1.79 0.62
N GLY A 31 0.27 -2.75 0.01
CA GLY A 31 0.52 -3.29 -1.34
C GLY A 31 1.18 -2.34 -2.35
N GLY A 32 2.45 -2.59 -2.70
CA GLY A 32 3.27 -1.72 -3.57
C GLY A 32 2.80 -1.56 -5.02
N SER A 33 1.67 -2.14 -5.39
CA SER A 33 1.08 -2.05 -6.73
C SER A 33 0.66 -0.65 -7.14
N PHE A 34 0.45 0.26 -6.18
CA PHE A 34 0.12 1.65 -6.48
C PHE A 34 1.21 2.37 -7.26
N LEU A 35 2.47 1.93 -7.13
CA LEU A 35 3.59 2.45 -7.92
C LEU A 35 3.76 1.70 -9.24
N ILE A 36 3.41 0.41 -9.30
CA ILE A 36 3.63 -0.42 -10.49
C ILE A 36 2.75 0.04 -11.65
N THR A 37 1.43 0.17 -11.45
CA THR A 37 0.51 0.55 -12.52
C THR A 37 0.90 1.87 -13.21
N PRO A 38 1.09 3.00 -12.50
CA PRO A 38 1.49 4.24 -13.14
C PRO A 38 2.90 4.15 -13.76
N THR A 39 3.84 3.41 -13.16
CA THR A 39 5.18 3.26 -13.77
C THR A 39 5.14 2.47 -15.07
N LEU A 40 4.32 1.41 -15.15
CA LEU A 40 4.16 0.66 -16.39
C LEU A 40 3.48 1.51 -17.48
N LEU A 41 2.48 2.32 -17.12
CA LEU A 41 1.88 3.29 -18.03
C LEU A 41 2.92 4.29 -18.57
N LEU A 42 3.83 4.77 -17.72
CA LEU A 42 4.93 5.66 -18.12
C LEU A 42 5.98 4.98 -19.00
N LEU A 43 6.07 3.65 -18.95
CA LEU A 43 6.92 2.85 -19.84
C LEU A 43 6.18 2.45 -21.13
N ASP A 44 5.10 3.16 -21.49
CA ASP A 44 4.25 2.94 -22.67
C ASP A 44 3.56 1.55 -22.71
N TYR A 45 3.36 0.91 -21.56
CA TYR A 45 2.54 -0.31 -21.52
C TYR A 45 1.05 0.03 -21.68
N PRO A 46 0.28 -0.79 -22.42
CA PRO A 46 -1.17 -0.64 -22.48
C PRO A 46 -1.80 -0.69 -21.09
N ALA A 47 -2.82 0.13 -20.85
CA ALA A 47 -3.45 0.25 -19.53
C ALA A 47 -3.95 -1.08 -18.96
N SER A 48 -4.53 -1.95 -19.81
CA SER A 48 -4.95 -3.29 -19.40
C SER A 48 -3.77 -4.14 -18.90
N VAL A 49 -2.62 -4.07 -19.58
CA VAL A 49 -1.40 -4.80 -19.21
C VAL A 49 -0.79 -4.23 -17.94
N ALA A 50 -0.78 -2.91 -17.77
CA ALA A 50 -0.29 -2.25 -16.57
C ALA A 50 -1.10 -2.62 -15.32
N ILE A 51 -2.44 -2.57 -15.42
CA ILE A 51 -3.36 -2.96 -14.34
C ILE A 51 -3.23 -4.45 -14.03
N GLY A 52 -3.28 -5.32 -15.05
CA GLY A 52 -3.18 -6.76 -14.85
C GLY A 52 -1.84 -7.20 -14.26
N SER A 53 -0.73 -6.64 -14.77
CA SER A 53 0.61 -6.89 -14.23
C SER A 53 0.77 -6.33 -12.82
N GLY A 54 0.19 -5.17 -12.52
CA GLY A 54 0.16 -4.59 -11.17
C GLY A 54 -0.61 -5.48 -10.16
N LEU A 55 -1.74 -6.05 -10.56
CA LEU A 55 -2.52 -6.99 -9.74
C LEU A 55 -1.80 -8.33 -9.54
N ALA A 56 -1.13 -8.84 -10.57
CA ALA A 56 -0.30 -10.05 -10.48
C ALA A 56 0.91 -9.84 -9.57
N PHE A 57 1.56 -8.68 -9.67
CA PHE A 57 2.61 -8.28 -8.73
C PHE A 57 2.07 -8.19 -7.30
N TYR A 58 0.93 -7.51 -7.10
CA TYR A 58 0.29 -7.38 -5.78
C TYR A 58 -0.03 -8.75 -5.17
N PHE A 59 -0.54 -9.68 -5.97
CA PHE A 59 -0.77 -11.05 -5.54
C PHE A 59 0.51 -11.71 -5.04
N GLY A 60 1.57 -11.67 -5.85
CA GLY A 60 2.86 -12.27 -5.50
C GLY A 60 3.49 -11.66 -4.24
N THR A 61 3.48 -10.33 -4.11
CA THR A 61 4.00 -9.66 -2.90
C THR A 61 3.13 -9.93 -1.67
N SER A 62 1.81 -10.01 -1.83
CA SER A 62 0.90 -10.35 -0.73
C SER A 62 1.09 -11.78 -0.22
N VAL A 63 1.38 -12.75 -1.10
CA VAL A 63 1.77 -14.11 -0.67
C VAL A 63 3.01 -14.04 0.22
N ILE A 64 4.06 -13.35 -0.23
CA ILE A 64 5.32 -13.21 0.53
C ILE A 64 5.07 -12.55 1.88
N ALA A 65 4.26 -11.49 1.93
CA ALA A 65 3.97 -10.75 3.15
C ALA A 65 3.09 -11.53 4.13
N VAL A 66 2.04 -12.21 3.66
CA VAL A 66 1.18 -13.05 4.50
C VAL A 66 2.01 -14.18 5.11
N LEU A 67 2.89 -14.83 4.35
CA LEU A 67 3.78 -15.86 4.90
C LEU A 67 4.73 -15.33 5.98
N LYS A 68 5.23 -14.09 5.83
CA LYS A 68 6.09 -13.45 6.83
C LYS A 68 5.33 -12.95 8.07
N HIS A 69 4.09 -12.52 7.91
CA HIS A 69 3.24 -12.01 9.00
C HIS A 69 2.36 -13.07 9.65
N TYR A 70 2.33 -14.30 9.11
CA TYR A 70 1.54 -15.41 9.65
C TYR A 70 1.90 -15.71 11.11
N ASP A 71 3.17 -15.52 11.47
CA ASP A 71 3.70 -15.83 12.81
C ASP A 71 3.31 -14.79 13.89
N ILE A 72 2.78 -13.62 13.51
CA ILE A 72 2.42 -12.53 14.45
C ILE A 72 0.99 -12.71 15.03
N GLY A 73 0.21 -13.68 14.53
CA GLY A 73 -1.07 -14.09 15.15
C GLY A 73 -2.21 -13.06 15.16
N GLN A 74 -2.04 -11.90 14.52
CA GLN A 74 -3.00 -10.78 14.58
C GLN A 74 -3.91 -10.66 13.34
N VAL A 75 -3.91 -11.63 12.43
CA VAL A 75 -4.79 -11.61 11.24
C VAL A 75 -6.22 -11.95 11.63
N ASP A 76 -7.16 -11.04 11.38
CA ASP A 76 -8.58 -11.35 11.48
C ASP A 76 -9.08 -11.99 10.18
N TYR A 77 -9.01 -13.31 10.12
CA TYR A 77 -9.45 -14.09 8.96
C TYR A 77 -10.93 -13.91 8.63
N LYS A 78 -11.78 -13.65 9.64
CA LYS A 78 -13.22 -13.48 9.44
C LYS A 78 -13.50 -12.12 8.80
N LEU A 79 -12.90 -11.06 9.35
CA LEU A 79 -12.95 -9.73 8.77
C LEU A 79 -12.37 -9.74 7.36
N GLY A 80 -11.21 -10.36 7.18
CA GLY A 80 -10.52 -10.48 5.90
C GLY A 80 -11.35 -11.21 4.84
N ALA A 81 -12.04 -12.29 5.19
CA ALA A 81 -12.92 -13.02 4.27
C ALA A 81 -14.15 -12.19 3.84
N ILE A 82 -14.80 -11.51 4.79
CA ILE A 82 -15.95 -10.64 4.50
C ILE A 82 -15.50 -9.47 3.63
N MET A 83 -14.38 -8.85 4.00
CA MET A 83 -13.78 -7.78 3.21
C MET A 83 -13.47 -8.27 1.80
N PHE A 84 -12.86 -9.44 1.62
CA PHE A 84 -12.59 -10.00 0.28
C PHE A 84 -13.85 -10.09 -0.59
N VAL A 85 -14.96 -10.60 -0.05
CA VAL A 85 -16.23 -10.72 -0.79
C VAL A 85 -16.72 -9.34 -1.23
N VAL A 86 -16.78 -8.39 -0.31
CA VAL A 86 -17.33 -7.06 -0.61
C VAL A 86 -16.38 -6.23 -1.47
N LEU A 87 -15.06 -6.37 -1.28
CA LEU A 87 -14.02 -5.79 -2.13
C LEU A 87 -14.14 -6.30 -3.56
N SER A 88 -14.34 -7.61 -3.76
CA SER A 88 -14.46 -8.20 -5.09
C SER A 88 -15.67 -7.64 -5.83
N ILE A 89 -16.81 -7.50 -5.14
CA ILE A 89 -18.01 -6.86 -5.68
C ILE A 89 -17.72 -5.39 -6.03
N GLY A 90 -17.06 -4.65 -5.13
CA GLY A 90 -16.68 -3.26 -5.35
C GLY A 90 -15.75 -3.09 -6.56
N ILE A 91 -14.71 -3.92 -6.69
CA ILE A 91 -13.75 -3.89 -7.79
C ILE A 91 -14.46 -4.12 -9.13
N GLU A 92 -15.35 -5.11 -9.18
CA GLU A 92 -16.14 -5.41 -10.38
C GLU A 92 -17.03 -4.22 -10.77
N LEU A 93 -17.72 -3.60 -9.81
CA LEU A 93 -18.53 -2.41 -10.05
C LEU A 93 -17.69 -1.21 -10.50
N GLY A 94 -16.53 -1.00 -9.87
CA GLY A 94 -15.58 0.06 -10.23
C GLY A 94 -15.05 -0.13 -11.65
N SER A 95 -14.59 -1.33 -12.00
CA SER A 95 -14.09 -1.64 -13.35
C SER A 95 -15.18 -1.47 -14.42
N ARG A 96 -16.42 -1.94 -14.17
CA ARG A 96 -17.55 -1.69 -15.07
C ARG A 96 -17.86 -0.21 -15.24
N LEU A 97 -17.70 0.59 -14.19
CA LEU A 97 -17.88 2.03 -14.27
C LEU A 97 -16.80 2.66 -15.16
N VAL A 98 -15.53 2.21 -15.05
CA VAL A 98 -14.46 2.65 -15.96
C VAL A 98 -14.79 2.32 -17.41
N PHE A 99 -15.24 1.10 -17.74
CA PHE A 99 -15.66 0.76 -19.11
C PHE A 99 -16.80 1.66 -19.61
N GLY A 100 -17.74 2.02 -18.73
CA GLY A 100 -18.78 3.01 -19.04
C GLY A 100 -18.22 4.39 -19.32
N LEU A 101 -17.21 4.83 -18.56
CA LEU A 101 -16.51 6.11 -18.78
C LEU A 101 -15.61 6.08 -20.03
N GLU A 102 -15.05 4.92 -20.39
CA GLU A 102 -14.25 4.72 -21.61
C GLU A 102 -15.12 4.91 -22.85
N ALA A 103 -16.34 4.37 -22.84
CA ALA A 103 -17.31 4.59 -23.91
C ALA A 103 -17.69 6.07 -24.08
N LEU A 104 -17.54 6.88 -23.03
CA LEU A 104 -17.73 8.33 -23.03
C LEU A 104 -16.45 9.12 -23.32
N GLY A 105 -15.29 8.45 -23.42
CA GLY A 105 -13.99 9.08 -23.67
C GLY A 105 -13.43 9.88 -22.48
N ILE A 106 -13.99 9.75 -21.28
CA ILE A 106 -13.60 10.53 -20.09
C ILE A 106 -12.96 9.67 -18.97
N ALA A 107 -12.75 8.37 -19.22
CA ALA A 107 -12.17 7.45 -18.24
C ALA A 107 -10.85 7.95 -17.67
N ASN A 108 -9.86 8.24 -18.52
CA ASN A 108 -8.52 8.68 -18.08
C ASN A 108 -8.57 9.89 -17.15
N PHE A 109 -9.37 10.91 -17.51
CA PHE A 109 -9.51 12.11 -16.69
C PHE A 109 -10.13 11.79 -15.32
N VAL A 110 -11.22 11.01 -15.30
CA VAL A 110 -11.91 10.66 -14.05
C VAL A 110 -11.04 9.80 -13.15
N THR A 111 -10.35 8.81 -13.70
CA THR A 111 -9.47 7.91 -12.93
C THR A 111 -8.24 8.67 -12.41
N GLY A 112 -7.64 9.55 -13.22
CA GLY A 112 -6.55 10.43 -12.82
C GLY A 112 -6.95 11.36 -11.68
N VAL A 113 -8.08 12.06 -11.79
CA VAL A 113 -8.61 12.92 -10.71
C VAL A 113 -8.92 12.11 -9.45
N ALA A 114 -9.53 10.93 -9.58
CA ALA A 114 -9.79 10.05 -8.45
C ALA A 114 -8.50 9.62 -7.75
N TYR A 115 -7.45 9.30 -8.50
CA TYR A 115 -6.12 8.96 -7.98
C TYR A 115 -5.53 10.14 -7.19
N VAL A 116 -5.51 11.33 -7.78
CA VAL A 116 -4.97 12.56 -7.16
C VAL A 116 -5.68 12.86 -5.84
N VAL A 117 -7.01 12.88 -5.84
CA VAL A 117 -7.82 13.17 -4.65
C VAL A 117 -7.58 12.15 -3.55
N LEU A 118 -7.51 10.86 -3.91
CA LEU A 118 -7.28 9.80 -2.95
C LEU A 118 -5.90 9.90 -2.30
N LEU A 119 -4.83 10.01 -3.10
CA LEU A 119 -3.46 10.11 -2.58
C LEU A 119 -3.26 11.39 -1.76
N ALA A 120 -3.78 12.53 -2.23
CA ALA A 120 -3.71 13.78 -1.48
C ALA A 120 -4.47 13.65 -0.15
N GLY A 121 -5.65 13.03 -0.15
CA GLY A 121 -6.44 12.80 1.05
C GLY A 121 -5.73 11.89 2.05
N ILE A 122 -5.24 10.74 1.63
CA ILE A 122 -4.50 9.81 2.50
C ILE A 122 -3.21 10.46 3.00
N GLY A 123 -2.44 11.09 2.12
CA GLY A 123 -1.19 11.78 2.48
C GLY A 123 -1.41 12.90 3.48
N ALA A 124 -2.42 13.75 3.27
CA ALA A 124 -2.77 14.81 4.20
C ALA A 124 -3.29 14.28 5.55
N LEU A 125 -4.04 13.18 5.57
CA LEU A 125 -4.47 12.53 6.81
C LEU A 125 -3.28 12.02 7.63
N PHE A 126 -2.30 11.38 6.99
CA PHE A 126 -1.09 10.91 7.66
C PHE A 126 -0.20 12.06 8.14
N LEU A 127 0.02 13.09 7.32
CA LEU A 127 0.80 14.27 7.73
C LEU A 127 0.13 15.06 8.87
N ARG A 128 -1.20 15.14 8.86
CA ARG A 128 -1.95 15.75 9.95
C ARG A 128 -1.89 14.90 11.24
N ARG A 129 -1.83 13.58 11.12
CA ARG A 129 -1.60 12.67 12.26
C ARG A 129 -0.22 12.91 12.86
N ALA A 130 0.83 13.01 12.02
CA ALA A 130 2.19 13.28 12.45
C ALA A 130 2.32 14.63 13.20
N SER A 131 1.79 15.72 12.65
CA SER A 131 1.84 17.03 13.34
C SER A 131 1.08 17.05 14.67
N ASN A 132 -0.03 16.30 14.79
CA ASN A 132 -0.73 16.18 16.06
C ASN A 132 0.05 15.35 17.10
N LEU A 133 0.94 14.44 16.68
CA LEU A 133 1.78 13.65 17.59
C LEU A 133 2.89 14.53 18.18
N GLU A 134 3.50 15.41 17.38
CA GLU A 134 4.48 16.40 17.84
C GLU A 134 3.88 17.42 18.85
N ASP A 135 2.59 17.78 18.70
CA ASP A 135 1.91 18.70 19.62
C ASP A 135 1.50 18.04 20.96
N ASP A 136 1.31 16.70 20.99
CA ASP A 136 0.93 15.94 22.20
C ASP A 136 2.16 15.53 23.05
N GLU A 137 3.40 15.64 22.55
CA GLU A 137 4.63 15.41 23.34
C GLU A 137 4.84 16.45 24.47
N ASP A 138 4.16 17.60 24.40
CA ASP A 138 4.12 18.60 25.48
C ASP A 138 3.12 18.23 26.62
N ASP A 139 2.29 17.18 26.46
CA ASP A 139 1.36 16.67 27.48
C ASP A 139 1.47 15.13 27.58
N ALA A 140 2.51 14.68 28.29
CA ALA A 140 2.93 13.28 28.42
C ALA A 140 1.79 12.25 28.58
N GLY A 141 1.61 11.41 27.56
CA GLY A 141 0.85 10.17 27.61
C GLY A 141 1.26 9.24 26.47
N ASP A 142 1.98 8.18 26.82
CA ASP A 142 2.47 7.07 25.98
C ASP A 142 1.32 6.51 25.10
N VAL A 143 1.19 6.98 23.85
CA VAL A 143 0.17 6.49 22.90
C VAL A 143 0.64 5.14 22.37
N SER A 144 0.35 4.08 23.13
CA SER A 144 0.68 2.72 22.73
C SER A 144 -0.04 2.29 21.45
N ASP A 145 0.69 1.58 20.60
CA ASP A 145 0.37 1.02 19.27
C ASP A 145 -0.92 0.13 19.22
N ASP A 146 -1.42 -0.25 20.39
CA ASP A 146 -2.65 -1.01 20.60
C ASP A 146 -3.92 -0.13 20.68
N GLU A 147 -3.80 1.20 20.73
CA GLU A 147 -4.95 2.10 20.84
C GLU A 147 -5.67 2.35 19.52
N ILE A 148 -6.96 2.00 19.52
CA ILE A 148 -7.88 2.24 18.41
C ILE A 148 -8.09 3.76 18.23
N PRO A 149 -8.02 4.30 16.99
CA PRO A 149 -8.24 5.73 16.75
C PRO A 149 -9.56 6.24 17.33
N PRO A 150 -9.65 7.51 17.79
CA PRO A 150 -10.90 8.08 18.30
C PRO A 150 -12.07 8.00 17.30
N VAL A 151 -11.75 8.10 16.00
CA VAL A 151 -12.72 7.91 14.91
C VAL A 151 -13.23 6.47 14.88
N GLY A 152 -12.34 5.49 15.01
CA GLY A 152 -12.68 4.07 15.06
C GLY A 152 -13.52 3.71 16.28
N GLN A 153 -13.18 4.25 17.46
CA GLN A 153 -13.98 4.08 18.68
C GLN A 153 -15.39 4.66 18.52
N LYS A 154 -15.50 5.85 17.92
CA LYS A 154 -16.80 6.48 17.63
C LYS A 154 -17.61 5.66 16.64
N ILE A 155 -17.00 5.07 15.62
CA ILE A 155 -17.71 4.22 14.65
C ILE A 155 -18.15 2.90 15.30
N GLN A 156 -17.31 2.30 16.16
CA GLN A 156 -17.67 1.10 16.92
C GLN A 156 -18.81 1.34 17.92
N SER A 157 -18.99 2.57 18.39
CA SER A 157 -20.13 2.94 19.26
C SER A 157 -21.49 2.75 18.57
N TYR A 158 -21.54 2.77 17.23
CA TYR A 158 -22.75 2.48 16.48
C TYR A 158 -22.96 0.97 16.37
N SER A 159 -23.78 0.43 17.27
CA SER A 159 -24.14 -0.99 17.28
C SER A 159 -25.31 -1.29 16.33
N VAL A 160 -25.08 -1.24 15.02
CA VAL A 160 -26.09 -1.63 14.02
C VAL A 160 -25.97 -3.13 13.72
N PRO A 161 -26.98 -3.97 14.04
CA PRO A 161 -26.91 -5.41 13.73
C PRO A 161 -26.94 -5.66 12.20
N PRO A 162 -26.28 -6.72 11.69
CA PRO A 162 -25.58 -7.78 12.42
C PRO A 162 -24.14 -7.39 12.79
N MET A 163 -23.74 -7.73 14.03
CA MET A 163 -22.41 -7.41 14.59
C MET A 163 -21.43 -8.56 14.41
N ILE A 164 -20.17 -8.23 14.22
CA ILE A 164 -19.07 -9.18 14.05
C ILE A 164 -18.01 -8.90 15.10
N SER A 165 -17.62 -9.95 15.83
CA SER A 165 -16.48 -9.93 16.75
C SER A 165 -15.18 -9.89 15.97
N LEU A 166 -14.29 -8.98 16.36
CA LEU A 166 -12.96 -8.83 15.79
C LEU A 166 -11.95 -9.67 16.58
N THR A 167 -10.94 -10.22 15.92
CA THR A 167 -9.87 -11.02 16.56
C THR A 167 -9.06 -10.20 17.54
N ALA A 168 -8.82 -8.92 17.25
CA ALA A 168 -8.06 -8.00 18.09
C ALA A 168 -8.87 -7.37 19.24
N GLY A 169 -10.10 -7.85 19.47
CA GLY A 169 -11.03 -7.24 20.42
C GLY A 169 -11.95 -6.21 19.78
N GLY A 170 -13.13 -6.01 20.39
CA GLY A 170 -14.17 -5.12 19.87
C GLY A 170 -15.18 -5.81 18.94
N ARG A 171 -16.15 -5.02 18.47
CA ARG A 171 -17.20 -5.47 17.54
C ARG A 171 -17.44 -4.39 16.49
N ALA A 172 -17.49 -4.79 15.23
CA ALA A 172 -17.87 -3.92 14.13
C ALA A 172 -19.18 -4.39 13.50
N SER A 173 -19.99 -3.44 13.02
CA SER A 173 -21.19 -3.78 12.26
C SER A 173 -20.81 -4.33 10.89
N LEU A 174 -21.54 -5.35 10.40
CA LEU A 174 -21.36 -5.85 9.05
C LEU A 174 -21.57 -4.74 8.01
N TRP A 175 -22.48 -3.79 8.28
CA TRP A 175 -22.72 -2.65 7.39
C TRP A 175 -21.52 -1.71 7.29
N THR A 176 -20.82 -1.45 8.41
CA THR A 176 -19.58 -0.67 8.40
C THR A 176 -18.51 -1.40 7.59
N ILE A 177 -18.33 -2.70 7.82
CA ILE A 177 -17.35 -3.53 7.11
C ILE A 177 -17.66 -3.56 5.61
N SER A 178 -18.93 -3.79 5.24
CA SER A 178 -19.37 -3.82 3.85
C SER A 178 -19.28 -2.44 3.20
N GLY A 179 -19.65 -1.37 3.88
CA GLY A 179 -19.53 0.00 3.39
C GLY A 179 -18.08 0.38 3.14
N ALA A 180 -17.20 0.13 4.11
CA ALA A 180 -15.77 0.40 4.00
C ALA A 180 -15.13 -0.48 2.91
N GLY A 181 -15.28 -1.80 2.97
CA GLY A 181 -14.72 -2.73 1.99
C GLY A 181 -15.26 -2.50 0.57
N GLY A 182 -16.55 -2.21 0.43
CA GLY A 182 -17.18 -1.92 -0.86
C GLY A 182 -16.69 -0.60 -1.45
N SER A 183 -16.55 0.45 -0.63
CA SER A 183 -15.99 1.73 -1.08
C SER A 183 -14.53 1.59 -1.49
N VAL A 184 -13.72 0.89 -0.68
CA VAL A 184 -12.32 0.59 -1.02
C VAL A 184 -12.25 -0.22 -2.31
N GLY A 185 -13.10 -1.24 -2.47
CA GLY A 185 -13.17 -2.05 -3.70
C GLY A 185 -13.56 -1.23 -4.92
N LEU A 186 -14.58 -0.39 -4.80
CA LEU A 186 -15.04 0.49 -5.87
C LEU A 186 -13.93 1.44 -6.31
N VAL A 187 -13.29 2.13 -5.36
CA VAL A 187 -12.16 3.03 -5.64
C VAL A 187 -10.98 2.27 -6.25
N SER A 188 -10.66 1.07 -5.73
CA SER A 188 -9.59 0.22 -6.28
C SER A 188 -9.88 -0.21 -7.72
N GLY A 189 -11.13 -0.56 -8.02
CA GLY A 189 -11.58 -0.93 -9.37
C GLY A 189 -11.60 0.25 -10.34
N LEU A 190 -11.89 1.47 -9.86
CA LEU A 190 -11.79 2.69 -10.66
C LEU A 190 -10.34 3.03 -11.01
N ILE A 191 -9.46 2.95 -10.03
CA ILE A 191 -8.06 3.39 -10.17
C ILE A 191 -7.19 2.28 -10.79
N GLY A 192 -7.61 1.02 -10.71
CA GLY A 192 -6.84 -0.11 -11.25
C GLY A 192 -5.59 -0.42 -10.42
N VAL A 193 -5.63 -0.10 -9.13
CA VAL A 193 -4.52 -0.33 -8.19
C VAL A 193 -4.97 -1.32 -7.13
N GLY A 194 -4.11 -2.30 -6.80
CA GLY A 194 -4.34 -3.20 -5.68
C GLY A 194 -4.47 -2.39 -4.40
N GLY A 195 -5.70 -2.17 -3.95
CA GLY A 195 -6.07 -1.18 -2.93
C GLY A 195 -5.56 -1.44 -1.51
N GLY A 196 -4.44 -2.16 -1.33
CA GLY A 196 -3.81 -2.41 -0.04
C GLY A 196 -3.52 -1.12 0.72
N PHE A 197 -3.02 -0.09 0.04
CA PHE A 197 -2.73 1.23 0.64
C PHE A 197 -3.98 2.03 1.07
N ILE A 198 -5.16 1.68 0.54
CA ILE A 198 -6.45 2.27 0.97
C ILE A 198 -7.07 1.41 2.06
N ARG A 199 -6.94 0.09 1.91
CA ARG A 199 -7.59 -0.91 2.75
C ARG A 199 -7.04 -0.95 4.17
N MET A 200 -5.72 -0.85 4.31
CA MET A 200 -5.09 -0.83 5.63
C MET A 200 -5.58 0.38 6.45
N PRO A 201 -5.53 1.64 5.94
CA PRO A 201 -6.12 2.78 6.63
C PRO A 201 -7.63 2.66 6.86
N ALA A 202 -8.38 2.06 5.93
CA ALA A 202 -9.82 1.85 6.12
C ALA A 202 -10.11 0.89 7.29
N ILE A 203 -9.33 -0.17 7.45
CA ILE A 203 -9.47 -1.10 8.58
C ILE A 203 -9.07 -0.42 9.89
N TYR A 204 -7.97 0.32 9.90
CA TYR A 204 -7.49 1.02 11.08
C TYR A 204 -8.45 2.16 11.52
N TYR A 205 -8.81 3.08 10.63
CA TYR A 205 -9.61 4.27 10.97
C TYR A 205 -11.13 4.04 10.96
N LEU A 206 -11.68 3.23 10.04
CA LEU A 206 -13.14 3.06 9.92
C LEU A 206 -13.66 1.86 10.71
N ILE A 207 -12.93 0.75 10.70
CA ILE A 207 -13.33 -0.45 11.45
C ILE A 207 -12.80 -0.38 12.90
N GLY A 208 -11.67 0.28 13.12
CA GLY A 208 -11.12 0.53 14.45
C GLY A 208 -10.41 -0.69 15.02
N THR A 209 -9.60 -1.38 14.23
CA THR A 209 -8.69 -2.42 14.76
C THR A 209 -7.33 -1.80 15.08
N PRO A 210 -6.54 -2.40 16.00
CA PRO A 210 -5.12 -2.06 16.17
C PRO A 210 -4.35 -2.08 14.84
N LEU A 211 -3.29 -1.29 14.75
CA LEU A 211 -2.52 -1.06 13.52
C LEU A 211 -2.00 -2.39 12.95
N SER A 212 -1.45 -3.21 13.82
CA SER A 212 -0.86 -4.51 13.52
C SER A 212 -1.88 -5.52 12.95
N ALA A 213 -3.09 -5.57 13.54
CA ALA A 213 -4.21 -6.36 13.03
C ALA A 213 -4.78 -5.80 11.72
N ALA A 214 -4.77 -4.48 11.52
CA ALA A 214 -5.20 -3.84 10.28
C ALA A 214 -4.26 -4.20 9.12
N VAL A 215 -2.95 -4.14 9.34
CA VAL A 215 -1.92 -4.55 8.36
C VAL A 215 -2.13 -6.01 7.98
N GLY A 216 -2.16 -6.93 8.96
CA GLY A 216 -2.33 -8.36 8.70
C GLY A 216 -3.63 -8.70 7.97
N THR A 217 -4.75 -8.15 8.43
CA THR A 217 -6.07 -8.36 7.79
C THR A 217 -6.12 -7.79 6.37
N SER A 218 -5.48 -6.63 6.13
CA SER A 218 -5.43 -6.02 4.81
C SER A 218 -4.62 -6.85 3.82
N LEU A 219 -3.49 -7.44 4.25
CA LEU A 219 -2.64 -8.33 3.46
C LEU A 219 -3.36 -9.62 3.11
N PHE A 220 -4.06 -10.22 4.07
CA PHE A 220 -4.87 -11.42 3.84
C PHE A 220 -5.99 -11.17 2.82
N ALA A 221 -6.79 -10.12 3.02
CA ALA A 221 -7.80 -9.76 2.03
C ALA A 221 -7.14 -9.41 0.68
N GLY A 222 -5.95 -8.80 0.73
CA GLY A 222 -5.15 -8.36 -0.40
C GLY A 222 -4.78 -9.51 -1.31
N LEU A 223 -4.23 -10.57 -0.72
CA LEU A 223 -3.88 -11.83 -1.36
C LEU A 223 -5.02 -12.36 -2.24
N PHE A 224 -6.23 -12.53 -1.70
CA PHE A 224 -7.35 -13.09 -2.46
C PHE A 224 -7.85 -12.12 -3.55
N SER A 225 -7.92 -10.82 -3.26
CA SER A 225 -8.32 -9.82 -4.27
C SER A 225 -7.31 -9.70 -5.41
N GLY A 226 -6.01 -9.76 -5.10
CA GLY A 226 -4.93 -9.79 -6.08
C GLY A 226 -4.97 -11.07 -6.90
N ALA A 227 -5.21 -12.23 -6.27
CA ALA A 227 -5.36 -13.50 -6.97
C ALA A 227 -6.52 -13.46 -7.98
N PHE A 228 -7.68 -12.96 -7.55
CA PHE A 228 -8.86 -12.82 -8.41
C PHE A 228 -8.60 -11.86 -9.57
N GLY A 229 -7.97 -10.71 -9.30
CA GLY A 229 -7.60 -9.71 -10.31
C GLY A 229 -6.57 -10.25 -11.31
N ALA A 230 -5.48 -10.85 -10.82
CA ALA A 230 -4.43 -11.46 -11.62
C ALA A 230 -4.97 -12.59 -12.50
N PHE A 231 -5.87 -13.42 -11.97
CA PHE A 231 -6.53 -14.46 -12.74
C PHE A 231 -7.43 -13.89 -13.84
N THR A 232 -8.27 -12.91 -13.50
CA THR A 232 -9.20 -12.27 -14.46
C THR A 232 -8.45 -11.58 -15.61
N TYR A 233 -7.46 -10.75 -15.30
CA TYR A 233 -6.64 -10.09 -16.31
C TYR A 233 -5.72 -11.08 -17.04
N GLY A 234 -5.23 -12.11 -16.35
CA GLY A 234 -4.42 -13.18 -16.95
C GLY A 234 -5.17 -13.96 -18.02
N MET A 235 -6.46 -14.27 -17.79
CA MET A 235 -7.32 -14.91 -18.81
C MET A 235 -7.52 -14.03 -20.06
N SER A 236 -7.46 -12.71 -19.91
CA SER A 236 -7.55 -11.78 -21.03
C SER A 236 -6.22 -11.56 -21.77
N GLY A 237 -5.12 -12.19 -21.33
CA GLY A 237 -3.78 -11.95 -21.87
C GLY A 237 -3.16 -10.61 -21.46
N SER A 238 -3.75 -9.92 -20.49
CA SER A 238 -3.34 -8.58 -20.04
C SER A 238 -2.36 -8.62 -18.86
N VAL A 239 -1.53 -9.65 -18.76
CA VAL A 239 -0.51 -9.79 -17.71
C VAL A 239 0.82 -10.11 -18.37
N ASP A 240 1.79 -9.21 -18.26
CA ASP A 240 3.16 -9.46 -18.71
C ASP A 240 3.91 -10.21 -17.61
N LEU A 241 3.91 -11.54 -17.71
CA LEU A 241 4.58 -12.41 -16.74
C LEU A 241 6.09 -12.20 -16.68
N THR A 242 6.71 -11.71 -17.76
CA THR A 242 8.15 -11.41 -17.78
C THR A 242 8.43 -10.21 -16.88
N VAL A 243 7.68 -9.12 -17.06
CA VAL A 243 7.80 -7.92 -16.22
C VAL A 243 7.47 -8.25 -14.76
N VAL A 244 6.35 -8.95 -14.52
CA VAL A 244 5.91 -9.30 -13.16
C VAL A 244 6.94 -10.17 -12.44
N SER A 245 7.50 -11.18 -13.11
CA SER A 245 8.50 -12.06 -12.48
C SER A 245 9.79 -11.31 -12.13
N LEU A 246 10.27 -10.41 -12.99
CA LEU A 246 11.44 -9.57 -12.70
C LEU A 246 11.20 -8.62 -11.53
N LEU A 247 10.03 -7.97 -11.50
CA LEU A 247 9.62 -7.12 -10.39
C LEU A 247 9.53 -7.92 -9.08
N LEU A 248 8.95 -9.12 -9.10
CA LEU A 248 8.82 -9.98 -7.92
C LEU A 248 10.18 -10.47 -7.40
N VAL A 249 11.13 -10.78 -8.28
CA VAL A 249 12.50 -11.15 -7.87
C VAL A 249 13.16 -10.02 -7.08
N GLY A 250 13.10 -8.79 -7.60
CA GLY A 250 13.59 -7.62 -6.86
C GLY A 250 12.81 -7.41 -5.55
N SER A 251 11.48 -7.47 -5.64
CA SER A 251 10.60 -7.19 -4.52
C SER A 251 10.73 -8.19 -3.38
N ALA A 252 11.05 -9.46 -3.65
CA ALA A 252 11.22 -10.46 -2.61
C ALA A 252 12.41 -10.11 -1.68
N LEU A 253 13.49 -9.58 -2.25
CA LEU A 253 14.64 -9.10 -1.47
C LEU A 253 14.32 -7.78 -0.78
N GLY A 254 13.75 -6.82 -1.52
CA GLY A 254 13.38 -5.52 -0.97
C GLY A 254 12.41 -5.64 0.20
N ALA A 255 11.38 -6.50 0.08
CA ALA A 255 10.38 -6.68 1.12
C ALA A 255 10.98 -7.24 2.42
N ARG A 256 11.97 -8.13 2.34
CA ARG A 256 12.66 -8.66 3.52
C ARG A 256 13.42 -7.56 4.26
N ILE A 257 14.10 -6.68 3.54
CA ILE A 257 14.86 -5.57 4.11
C ILE A 257 13.89 -4.52 4.66
N GLY A 258 12.88 -4.12 3.88
CA GLY A 258 11.88 -3.14 4.30
C GLY A 258 11.15 -3.53 5.58
N SER A 259 10.71 -4.79 5.69
CA SER A 259 10.06 -5.28 6.91
C SER A 259 11.01 -5.57 8.07
N ALA A 260 12.33 -5.59 7.84
CA ALA A 260 13.30 -5.56 8.94
C ALA A 260 13.55 -4.13 9.41
N ALA A 261 13.47 -3.16 8.51
CA ALA A 261 13.66 -1.74 8.80
C ALA A 261 12.61 -1.18 9.76
N THR A 262 11.40 -1.75 9.81
CA THR A 262 10.35 -1.33 10.75
C THR A 262 10.75 -1.46 12.21
N ALA A 263 11.75 -2.30 12.54
CA ALA A 263 12.28 -2.40 13.90
C ALA A 263 13.33 -1.34 14.23
N THR A 264 13.72 -0.51 13.26
CA THR A 264 14.81 0.47 13.37
C THR A 264 14.39 1.90 13.09
N VAL A 265 13.17 2.11 12.60
CA VAL A 265 12.60 3.41 12.27
C VAL A 265 11.43 3.67 13.21
N ASP A 266 11.41 4.85 13.81
CA ASP A 266 10.34 5.27 14.71
C ASP A 266 9.00 5.38 13.96
N GLU A 267 7.89 5.16 14.66
CA GLU A 267 6.55 5.12 14.06
C GLU A 267 6.14 6.45 13.44
N ASP A 268 6.52 7.57 14.05
CA ASP A 268 6.24 8.92 13.55
C ASP A 268 6.92 9.16 12.20
N ASP A 269 8.17 8.71 12.08
CA ASP A 269 8.94 8.75 10.84
C ASP A 269 8.24 7.92 9.74
N VAL A 270 7.70 6.75 10.07
CA VAL A 270 6.93 5.92 9.12
C VAL A 270 5.72 6.69 8.58
N ILE A 271 4.96 7.34 9.47
CA ILE A 271 3.77 8.12 9.11
C ILE A 271 4.15 9.29 8.20
N VAL A 272 5.23 10.01 8.53
CA VAL A 272 5.74 11.13 7.74
C VAL A 272 6.23 10.68 6.37
N TYR A 273 7.06 9.63 6.28
CA TYR A 273 7.57 9.09 5.02
C TYR A 273 6.43 8.66 4.09
N PHE A 274 5.42 7.98 4.64
CA PHE A 274 4.26 7.59 3.88
C PHE A 274 3.47 8.82 3.41
N GLY A 275 3.18 9.76 4.31
CA GLY A 275 2.43 10.98 4.02
C GLY A 275 3.05 11.83 2.92
N ILE A 276 4.35 12.12 3.03
CA ILE A 276 5.12 12.90 2.03
C ILE A 276 5.10 12.18 0.67
N MET A 277 5.38 10.87 0.64
CA MET A 277 5.36 10.09 -0.59
C MET A 277 3.99 10.15 -1.28
N MET A 278 2.89 10.02 -0.53
CA MET A 278 1.53 10.09 -1.09
C MET A 278 1.23 11.47 -1.68
N VAL A 279 1.62 12.56 -1.00
CA VAL A 279 1.41 13.92 -1.51
C VAL A 279 2.25 14.18 -2.76
N LEU A 280 3.51 13.76 -2.78
CA LEU A 280 4.38 13.91 -3.95
C LEU A 280 3.91 13.04 -5.13
N ALA A 281 3.48 11.81 -4.88
CA ALA A 281 2.89 10.96 -5.91
C ALA A 281 1.58 11.55 -6.45
N SER A 282 0.74 12.14 -5.59
CA SER A 282 -0.48 12.86 -6.00
C SER A 282 -0.13 14.04 -6.92
N ALA A 283 0.85 14.85 -6.54
CA ALA A 283 1.33 15.96 -7.36
C ALA A 283 1.90 15.48 -8.70
N GLY A 284 2.65 14.37 -8.70
CA GLY A 284 3.18 13.74 -9.90
C GLY A 284 2.07 13.35 -10.87
N ILE A 285 1.04 12.63 -10.41
CA ILE A 285 -0.09 12.22 -11.25
C ILE A 285 -0.89 13.42 -11.73
N ALA A 286 -1.13 14.42 -10.88
CA ALA A 286 -1.83 15.65 -11.28
C ALA A 286 -1.07 16.39 -12.39
N LEU A 287 0.26 16.45 -12.30
CA LEU A 287 1.12 17.01 -13.33
C LEU A 287 1.14 16.16 -14.60
N SER A 288 1.07 14.83 -14.49
CA SER A 288 0.94 13.92 -15.63
C SER A 288 -0.32 14.21 -16.44
N GLU A 289 -1.46 14.32 -15.77
CA GLU A 289 -2.73 14.64 -16.42
C GLU A 289 -2.72 16.04 -17.04
N LEU A 290 -2.09 17.01 -16.37
CA LEU A 290 -1.92 18.36 -16.92
C LEU A 290 -0.97 18.35 -18.13
N ALA A 291 0.10 17.55 -18.11
CA ALA A 291 1.05 17.40 -19.21
C ALA A 291 0.36 16.85 -20.46
N ASN A 292 -0.48 15.84 -20.28
CA ASN A 292 -1.29 15.24 -21.34
C ASN A 292 -2.24 16.26 -21.97
N TRP A 293 -2.84 17.14 -21.16
CA TRP A 293 -3.73 18.20 -21.64
C TRP A 293 -3.00 19.33 -22.37
N LEU A 294 -1.82 19.74 -21.86
CA LEU A 294 -1.01 20.82 -22.43
C LEU A 294 -0.09 20.38 -23.59
N GLY A 295 0.12 19.07 -23.76
CA GLY A 295 0.99 18.52 -24.82
C GLY A 295 2.48 18.80 -24.61
N THR A 296 2.91 19.02 -23.37
CA THR A 296 4.29 19.40 -23.03
C THR A 296 5.09 18.27 -22.40
N GLY A 297 6.11 17.75 -23.10
CA GLY A 297 6.96 16.68 -22.57
C GLY A 297 7.79 17.05 -21.34
N ALA A 298 7.99 18.34 -21.06
CA ALA A 298 8.72 18.78 -19.86
C ALA A 298 7.95 18.48 -18.56
N LEU A 299 6.61 18.59 -18.56
CA LEU A 299 5.81 18.28 -17.38
C LEU A 299 5.75 16.77 -17.09
N ASP A 300 5.81 15.95 -18.14
CA ASP A 300 5.81 14.49 -18.01
C ASP A 300 7.07 14.00 -17.25
N LEU A 301 8.23 14.56 -17.57
CA LEU A 301 9.47 14.28 -16.83
C LEU A 301 9.38 14.69 -15.35
N VAL A 302 8.77 15.84 -15.05
CA VAL A 302 8.56 16.30 -13.67
C VAL A 302 7.58 15.37 -12.93
N SER A 303 6.51 14.93 -13.60
CA SER A 303 5.56 13.94 -13.07
C SER A 303 6.27 12.65 -12.67
N VAL A 304 7.07 12.08 -13.57
CA VAL A 304 7.85 10.86 -13.34
C VAL A 304 8.82 11.05 -12.17
N LEU A 305 9.54 12.18 -12.13
CA LEU A 305 10.46 12.50 -11.04
C LEU A 305 9.75 12.61 -9.69
N LEU A 306 8.54 13.17 -9.65
CA LEU A 306 7.78 13.26 -8.41
C LEU A 306 7.23 11.90 -7.98
N LEU A 307 6.68 11.10 -8.90
CA LEU A 307 6.10 9.79 -8.57
C LEU A 307 7.17 8.75 -8.23
N VAL A 308 8.11 8.52 -9.14
CA VAL A 308 9.17 7.51 -8.98
C VAL A 308 10.26 8.03 -8.06
N GLY A 309 10.63 9.31 -8.16
CA GLY A 309 11.69 9.89 -7.34
C GLY A 309 11.31 10.05 -5.87
N SER A 310 10.05 10.36 -5.52
CA SER A 310 9.61 10.34 -4.12
C SER A 310 9.70 8.93 -3.52
N SER A 311 9.23 7.94 -4.26
CA SER A 311 9.31 6.52 -3.88
C SER A 311 10.76 6.07 -3.69
N PHE A 312 11.66 6.47 -4.61
CA PHE A 312 13.09 6.18 -4.51
C PHE A 312 13.74 6.88 -3.32
N ALA A 313 13.41 8.14 -3.07
CA ALA A 313 13.94 8.92 -1.94
C ALA A 313 13.55 8.26 -0.61
N VAL A 314 12.27 7.91 -0.43
CA VAL A 314 11.79 7.23 0.78
C VAL A 314 12.41 5.85 0.94
N ALA A 315 12.49 5.04 -0.13
CA ALA A 315 13.14 3.74 -0.07
C ALA A 315 14.62 3.87 0.33
N SER A 316 15.31 4.88 -0.20
CA SER A 316 16.71 5.16 0.14
C SER A 316 16.88 5.60 1.59
N MET A 317 15.94 6.41 2.10
CA MET A 317 15.94 6.86 3.50
C MET A 317 15.75 5.69 4.47
N ILE A 318 14.80 4.80 4.18
CA ILE A 318 14.58 3.56 4.93
C ILE A 318 15.86 2.70 4.95
N LEU A 319 16.47 2.49 3.77
CA LEU A 319 17.72 1.71 3.68
C LEU A 319 18.88 2.36 4.42
N TYR A 320 18.98 3.69 4.38
CA TYR A 320 20.00 4.45 5.10
C TYR A 320 19.87 4.26 6.62
N GLN A 321 18.64 4.30 7.15
CA GLN A 321 18.39 4.07 8.57
C GLN A 321 18.81 2.66 9.01
N VAL A 322 18.49 1.63 8.22
CA VAL A 322 18.92 0.24 8.48
C VAL A 322 20.44 0.10 8.56
N VAL A 323 21.16 0.74 7.65
CA VAL A 323 22.63 0.68 7.63
C VAL A 323 23.23 1.43 8.83
N ARG A 324 22.60 2.52 9.26
CA ARG A 324 23.05 3.32 10.39
C ARG A 324 22.83 2.61 11.73
N SER A 325 21.67 1.98 11.92
CA SER A 325 21.32 1.26 13.15
C SER A 325 22.09 -0.05 13.33
N GLY A 326 22.42 -0.76 12.24
CA GLY A 326 23.27 -1.96 12.28
C GLY A 326 24.74 -1.71 12.67
N GLY A 327 25.15 -0.45 12.88
CA GLY A 327 26.51 -0.06 13.26
C GLY A 327 26.74 0.22 14.75
N THR A 328 25.69 0.19 15.59
CA THR A 328 25.74 0.63 17.00
C THR A 328 25.57 -0.48 18.05
N ASP A 329 25.80 -1.75 17.71
CA ASP A 329 25.85 -2.83 18.70
C ASP A 329 27.17 -2.78 19.50
N GLU A 330 27.27 -1.84 20.45
CA GLU A 330 28.11 -2.01 21.63
C GLU A 330 27.26 -2.77 22.65
N PRO A 331 27.62 -4.01 23.03
CA PRO A 331 26.80 -4.80 23.93
C PRO A 331 26.83 -4.15 25.32
N ASP A 332 25.69 -3.59 25.71
CA ASP A 332 25.50 -3.00 27.03
C ASP A 332 25.54 -4.12 28.08
N THR A 333 26.74 -4.37 28.62
CA THR A 333 26.95 -5.34 29.68
C THR A 333 26.32 -4.81 30.97
N GLN A 334 25.04 -5.12 31.20
CA GLN A 334 24.47 -4.99 32.54
C GLN A 334 25.14 -6.01 33.48
N PRO A 335 25.72 -5.58 34.62
CA PRO A 335 26.25 -6.51 35.62
C PRO A 335 25.09 -7.28 36.25
N ALA A 336 25.23 -8.60 36.32
CA ALA A 336 24.26 -9.49 36.96
C ALA A 336 24.01 -9.07 38.43
N PRO A 337 22.77 -9.18 38.93
CA PRO A 337 22.47 -8.85 40.32
C PRO A 337 23.15 -9.86 41.24
N ASP A 338 23.95 -9.31 42.15
CA ASP A 338 24.63 -10.01 43.24
C ASP A 338 23.61 -10.78 44.09
N ARG A 339 23.65 -12.11 44.02
CA ARG A 339 22.87 -12.97 44.92
C ARG A 339 23.65 -13.06 46.23
N GLY A 340 23.39 -12.11 47.12
CA GLY A 340 23.84 -12.17 48.51
C GLY A 340 23.23 -13.36 49.24
N ASP A 341 24.10 -14.10 49.93
CA ASP A 341 23.83 -15.20 50.86
C ASP A 341 23.03 -14.77 52.11
#